data_AF-A0A814L500-F1
#
_entry.id   AF-A0A814L500-F1
#
_cell.length_a   1.000
_cell.length_b   1.000
_cell.length_c   1.000
_cell.angle_alpha   90.00
_cell.angle_beta   90.00
_cell.angle_gamma   90.00
#
_symmetry.space_group_name_H-M   'P 1'
#
loop_
_entity.id
_entity.type
_entity.pdbx_description
1 polymer ?
#
loop_
_entity_poly.entity_id
_entity_poly.type
_entity_poly.pdbx_seq_one_letter_code
_entity_poly.pdbx_strand_id
1 'polypeptide(L)'
;MPSKKFLINRNQNQKFRINGLRPSRRLPHKAHLRQSFSDHVAYSPDQLPPKADLRNNMAPIENQSQIGAYEYLSKKEKNHDNIVSRLFIYYNGRVKEDSKSAVTDSGCTMTSAIEALEESGVCLESIWPYDISQVNTRPSDDAYQAATGHKITQAMQVNIDLNEMKSCLAQGFPFAFGLKLYTSFDQAAKTGVVPMPNDSDQNRQSDGSHALLAVGYSDQSQSFIVRNSWGEDWGDKGYCYIPYDYLSNSDYCFDVWTIRKVETENLGQDHWDQDDSTDYRQMDDGSNNDDDRTIEDGDDDDNQGNNENFNFKHSFFSSEN
;
A
#
# COMPACT_ATOMS: atom_id res chain seq x y z
N MET A 1 11.46 29.20 -4.95
CA MET A 1 12.28 27.99 -4.71
C MET A 1 11.42 27.05 -3.88
N PRO A 2 11.09 25.83 -4.34
CA PRO A 2 10.40 24.84 -3.53
C PRO A 2 11.28 24.43 -2.33
N SER A 3 10.65 23.97 -1.25
CA SER A 3 11.27 23.90 0.07
C SER A 3 12.38 22.86 0.21
N LYS A 4 13.51 23.28 0.81
CA LYS A 4 14.44 22.36 1.49
C LYS A 4 13.67 21.53 2.53
N LYS A 5 14.02 20.25 2.69
CA LYS A 5 13.37 19.28 3.61
C LYS A 5 13.47 19.69 5.09
N PHE A 6 12.67 20.67 5.49
CA PHE A 6 12.47 21.10 6.87
C PHE A 6 10.97 21.21 7.12
N LEU A 7 10.40 20.27 7.87
CA LEU A 7 9.21 20.56 8.65
C LEU A 7 9.62 21.54 9.75
N ILE A 8 9.42 22.83 9.51
CA ILE A 8 9.58 23.85 10.55
C ILE A 8 8.35 23.72 11.46
N ASN A 9 8.52 23.04 12.60
CA ASN A 9 7.58 23.21 13.71
C ASN A 9 7.64 24.68 14.15
N ARG A 10 6.63 25.47 13.74
CA ARG A 10 6.56 26.92 13.94
C ARG A 10 6.57 27.33 15.42
N ASN A 11 6.34 26.38 16.35
CA ASN A 11 6.33 26.62 17.79
C ASN A 11 7.64 26.21 18.51
N GLN A 12 8.56 25.49 17.86
CA GLN A 12 9.74 24.91 18.54
C GLN A 12 11.08 25.10 17.82
N ASN A 13 11.10 25.59 16.57
CA ASN A 13 12.31 25.94 15.82
C ASN A 13 13.32 24.77 15.62
N GLN A 14 12.89 23.53 15.89
CA GLN A 14 13.70 22.32 15.85
C GLN A 14 13.60 21.66 14.46
N LYS A 15 14.76 21.34 13.87
CA LYS A 15 14.86 20.73 12.53
C LYS A 15 15.21 19.25 12.67
N PHE A 16 14.26 18.38 12.43
CA PHE A 16 14.49 16.94 12.34
C PHE A 16 14.80 16.56 10.89
N ARG A 17 15.84 15.75 10.69
CA ARG A 17 16.17 15.12 9.40
C ARG A 17 15.95 13.63 9.57
N ILE A 18 15.08 13.05 8.75
CA ILE A 18 14.93 11.60 8.63
C ILE A 18 15.82 11.11 7.47
N ASN A 19 16.56 10.03 7.69
CA ASN A 19 17.38 9.40 6.65
C ASN A 19 16.49 8.63 5.64
N GLY A 20 16.93 8.61 4.37
CA GLY A 20 16.13 8.11 3.25
C GLY A 20 16.26 6.61 3.00
N LEU A 21 15.73 6.19 1.84
CA LEU A 21 16.00 4.87 1.26
C LEU A 21 17.51 4.69 1.03
N ARG A 22 18.04 3.53 1.42
CA ARG A 22 19.38 3.06 1.05
C ARG A 22 19.27 1.89 0.07
N PRO A 23 20.21 1.72 -0.88
CA PRO A 23 20.30 0.50 -1.67
C PRO A 23 20.58 -0.72 -0.78
N SER A 24 19.83 -1.80 -0.98
CA SER A 24 20.12 -3.07 -0.36
C SER A 24 21.45 -3.62 -0.86
N ARG A 25 22.17 -4.26 0.06
CA ARG A 25 23.40 -5.02 -0.22
C ARG A 25 23.28 -6.49 0.19
N ARG A 26 22.06 -6.93 0.53
CA ARG A 26 21.75 -8.26 1.02
C ARG A 26 20.57 -8.84 0.25
N LEU A 27 20.60 -10.15 0.03
CA LEU A 27 19.41 -10.89 -0.37
C LEU A 27 18.39 -10.90 0.79
N PRO A 28 17.08 -10.99 0.50
CA PRO A 28 16.06 -11.25 1.50
C PRO A 28 16.40 -12.47 2.37
N HIS A 29 16.09 -12.40 3.66
CA HIS A 29 16.26 -13.49 4.62
C HIS A 29 15.42 -14.70 4.21
N LYS A 30 14.14 -14.48 3.93
CA LYS A 30 13.19 -15.52 3.52
C LYS A 30 13.41 -15.90 2.06
N ALA A 31 13.52 -17.20 1.79
CA ALA A 31 13.86 -17.70 0.46
C ALA A 31 12.80 -17.40 -0.61
N HIS A 32 11.52 -17.36 -0.26
CA HIS A 32 10.45 -17.08 -1.22
C HIS A 32 10.47 -15.63 -1.74
N LEU A 33 10.93 -14.66 -0.93
CA LEU A 33 11.13 -13.27 -1.36
C LEU A 33 12.28 -13.12 -2.39
N ARG A 34 13.02 -14.19 -2.68
CA ARG A 34 14.05 -14.23 -3.74
C ARG A 34 13.49 -14.71 -5.09
N GLN A 35 12.19 -15.01 -5.16
CA GLN A 35 11.53 -15.28 -6.45
C GLN A 35 11.49 -13.99 -7.28
N SER A 36 11.92 -14.11 -8.53
CA SER A 36 11.87 -13.01 -9.49
C SER A 36 10.47 -12.90 -10.09
N PHE A 37 10.05 -11.68 -10.40
CA PHE A 37 8.90 -11.42 -11.24
C PHE A 37 9.08 -11.96 -12.68
N SER A 38 10.31 -12.25 -13.12
CA SER A 38 10.61 -12.84 -14.44
C SER A 38 9.77 -14.09 -14.75
N ASP A 39 9.55 -14.97 -13.77
CA ASP A 39 8.74 -16.19 -13.90
C ASP A 39 7.22 -15.89 -14.02
N HIS A 40 6.83 -14.63 -13.84
CA HIS A 40 5.46 -14.12 -13.84
C HIS A 40 5.22 -13.06 -14.95
N VAL A 41 6.13 -12.93 -15.92
CA VAL A 41 5.97 -12.04 -17.09
C VAL A 41 4.88 -12.59 -18.01
N ALA A 42 3.69 -12.01 -17.96
CA ALA A 42 2.51 -12.47 -18.70
C ALA A 42 2.43 -12.02 -20.17
N TYR A 43 3.32 -11.13 -20.61
CA TYR A 43 3.30 -10.51 -21.95
C TYR A 43 4.68 -10.60 -22.59
N SER A 44 4.75 -11.02 -23.86
CA SER A 44 5.93 -10.73 -24.69
C SER A 44 5.99 -9.21 -25.00
N PRO A 45 7.15 -8.67 -25.44
CA PRO A 45 7.28 -7.25 -25.78
C PRO A 45 6.23 -6.78 -26.79
N ASP A 46 5.90 -7.61 -27.79
CA ASP A 46 4.90 -7.31 -28.83
C ASP A 46 3.43 -7.40 -28.35
N GLN A 47 3.20 -7.97 -27.15
CA GLN A 47 1.88 -8.13 -26.54
C GLN A 47 1.57 -7.06 -25.47
N LEU A 48 2.55 -6.25 -25.08
CA LEU A 48 2.34 -5.18 -24.10
C LEU A 48 1.41 -4.10 -24.67
N PRO A 49 0.38 -3.66 -23.92
CA PRO A 49 -0.41 -2.51 -24.35
C PRO A 49 0.48 -1.25 -24.41
N PRO A 50 0.22 -0.28 -25.30
CA PRO A 50 1.08 0.90 -25.47
C PRO A 50 1.02 1.89 -24.28
N LYS A 51 0.10 1.67 -23.34
CA LYS A 51 -0.07 2.46 -22.11
C LYS A 51 -0.66 1.59 -21.00
N ALA A 52 -0.22 1.80 -19.76
CA ALA A 52 -0.92 1.40 -18.55
C ALA A 52 -1.00 2.61 -17.59
N ASP A 53 -2.11 2.77 -16.85
CA ASP A 53 -2.32 3.93 -15.96
C ASP A 53 -3.15 3.50 -14.75
N LEU A 54 -2.50 3.31 -13.61
CA LEU A 54 -3.09 2.76 -12.38
C LEU A 54 -3.58 3.86 -11.41
N ARG A 55 -3.45 5.15 -11.80
CA ARG A 55 -3.71 6.31 -10.92
C ARG A 55 -5.13 6.35 -10.36
N ASN A 56 -6.13 5.86 -11.11
CA ASN A 56 -7.53 5.83 -10.69
C ASN A 56 -7.78 5.02 -9.40
N ASN A 57 -6.90 4.05 -9.10
CA ASN A 57 -7.01 3.19 -7.91
C ASN A 57 -5.98 3.57 -6.81
N MET A 58 -5.37 4.75 -6.89
CA MET A 58 -4.46 5.24 -5.85
C MET A 58 -5.23 5.95 -4.71
N ALA A 59 -4.63 6.02 -3.54
CA ALA A 59 -5.03 6.93 -2.47
C ALA A 59 -4.66 8.40 -2.83
N PRO A 60 -5.14 9.43 -2.11
CA PRO A 60 -4.68 10.81 -2.25
C PRO A 60 -3.15 10.93 -2.13
N ILE A 61 -2.55 12.00 -2.67
CA ILE A 61 -1.09 12.18 -2.61
C ILE A 61 -0.67 12.67 -1.22
N GLU A 62 0.47 12.18 -0.76
CA GLU A 62 0.98 12.49 0.57
C GLU A 62 2.30 13.26 0.57
N ASN A 63 2.60 13.84 1.74
CA ASN A 63 3.94 14.30 2.08
C ASN A 63 4.69 13.19 2.85
N GLN A 64 5.78 12.69 2.27
CA GLN A 64 6.76 11.73 2.78
C GLN A 64 6.25 10.30 3.03
N SER A 65 5.90 9.58 1.95
CA SER A 65 5.52 8.17 1.96
C SER A 65 6.33 7.33 0.96
N GLN A 66 6.69 6.11 1.36
CA GLN A 66 7.30 5.08 0.50
C GLN A 66 6.30 3.92 0.23
N ILE A 67 5.02 4.08 0.59
CA ILE A 67 4.14 2.96 0.94
C ILE A 67 2.92 2.79 0.01
N GLY A 68 2.77 3.66 -1.00
CA GLY A 68 1.65 3.63 -1.94
C GLY A 68 1.43 2.30 -2.70
N ALA A 69 2.41 1.38 -2.72
CA ALA A 69 2.21 0.01 -3.22
C ALA A 69 1.23 -0.79 -2.35
N TYR A 70 1.32 -0.68 -1.03
CA TYR A 70 0.44 -1.37 -0.09
C TYR A 70 -0.96 -0.73 -0.12
N GLU A 71 -1.03 0.60 -0.05
CA GLU A 71 -2.28 1.37 -0.11
C GLU A 71 -3.09 1.02 -1.36
N TYR A 72 -2.44 0.96 -2.52
CA TYR A 72 -3.06 0.56 -3.79
C TYR A 72 -3.70 -0.83 -3.73
N LEU A 73 -3.00 -1.83 -3.20
CA LEU A 73 -3.53 -3.20 -3.13
C LEU A 73 -4.61 -3.33 -2.08
N SER A 74 -4.45 -2.70 -0.92
CA SER A 74 -5.49 -2.63 0.11
C SER A 74 -6.77 -2.00 -0.46
N LYS A 75 -6.65 -0.92 -1.25
CA LYS A 75 -7.80 -0.31 -1.94
C LYS A 75 -8.38 -1.22 -3.03
N LYS A 76 -7.53 -1.86 -3.85
CA LYS A 76 -7.96 -2.76 -4.93
C LYS A 76 -8.65 -4.04 -4.43
N GLU A 77 -8.19 -4.61 -3.31
CA GLU A 77 -8.69 -5.88 -2.77
C GLU A 77 -9.79 -5.68 -1.72
N LYS A 78 -9.73 -4.63 -0.89
CA LYS A 78 -10.69 -4.39 0.22
C LYS A 78 -11.62 -3.19 0.03
N ASN A 79 -11.45 -2.39 -1.04
CA ASN A 79 -12.18 -1.13 -1.26
C ASN A 79 -12.08 -0.13 -0.08
N HIS A 80 -10.97 -0.17 0.66
CA HIS A 80 -10.72 0.71 1.81
C HIS A 80 -9.69 1.79 1.48
N ASP A 81 -10.06 3.07 1.62
CA ASP A 81 -9.17 4.24 1.53
C ASP A 81 -8.36 4.44 2.82
N ASN A 82 -7.70 3.38 3.28
CA ASN A 82 -6.96 3.35 4.55
C ASN A 82 -5.53 3.89 4.39
N ILE A 83 -5.26 5.07 4.97
CA ILE A 83 -3.90 5.60 5.12
C ILE A 83 -3.18 4.80 6.21
N VAL A 84 -2.06 4.18 5.86
CA VAL A 84 -1.31 3.28 6.74
C VAL A 84 -0.09 3.95 7.38
N SER A 85 0.31 3.51 8.58
CA SER A 85 1.35 4.18 9.35
C SER A 85 2.73 4.02 8.72
N ARG A 86 3.27 5.16 8.31
CA ARG A 86 4.56 5.22 7.62
C ARG A 86 5.74 5.06 8.57
N LEU A 87 5.60 5.57 9.80
CA LEU A 87 6.59 5.34 10.84
C LEU A 87 6.59 3.91 11.38
N PHE A 88 5.45 3.20 11.35
CA PHE A 88 5.39 1.79 11.74
C PHE A 88 6.26 0.91 10.83
N ILE A 89 6.08 1.03 9.51
CA ILE A 89 6.90 0.30 8.52
C ILE A 89 8.37 0.76 8.62
N TYR A 90 8.62 2.07 8.70
CA TYR A 90 9.98 2.60 8.73
C TYR A 90 10.74 2.22 10.02
N TYR A 91 10.05 2.07 11.16
CA TYR A 91 10.65 1.54 12.39
C TYR A 91 10.97 0.05 12.26
N ASN A 92 9.98 -0.77 11.91
CA ASN A 92 10.16 -2.22 11.82
C ASN A 92 11.18 -2.63 10.74
N GLY A 93 11.22 -1.92 9.61
CA GLY A 93 12.25 -2.11 8.58
C GLY A 93 13.67 -1.77 9.07
N ARG A 94 13.84 -0.87 10.04
CA ARG A 94 15.16 -0.63 10.68
C ARG A 94 15.49 -1.64 11.76
N VAL A 95 14.50 -2.18 12.48
CA VAL A 95 14.69 -3.34 13.39
C VAL A 95 15.25 -4.55 12.63
N LYS A 96 14.91 -4.73 11.35
CA LYS A 96 15.48 -5.78 10.49
C LYS A 96 16.96 -5.57 10.12
N GLU A 97 17.46 -4.34 10.19
CA GLU A 97 18.84 -4.00 9.81
C GLU A 97 19.76 -3.73 11.00
N ASP A 98 19.21 -3.33 12.16
CA ASP A 98 19.98 -2.99 13.34
C ASP A 98 20.01 -4.16 14.34
N SER A 99 21.21 -4.66 14.63
CA SER A 99 21.45 -5.68 15.67
C SER A 99 21.66 -5.07 17.07
N LYS A 100 21.51 -3.75 17.22
CA LYS A 100 21.68 -3.03 18.49
C LYS A 100 20.42 -3.00 19.34
N SER A 101 20.60 -2.86 20.64
CA SER A 101 19.52 -2.72 21.65
C SER A 101 18.65 -1.46 21.52
N ALA A 102 19.02 -0.51 20.67
CA ALA A 102 18.26 0.71 20.43
C ALA A 102 18.32 1.10 18.94
N VAL A 103 17.15 1.18 18.30
CA VAL A 103 17.02 1.55 16.88
C VAL A 103 17.44 3.00 16.68
N THR A 104 18.26 3.24 15.66
CA THR A 104 18.69 4.59 15.28
C THR A 104 18.30 4.90 13.83
N ASP A 105 18.04 6.19 13.56
CA ASP A 105 17.68 6.62 12.22
C ASP A 105 18.90 6.63 11.29
N SER A 106 19.07 5.53 10.55
CA SER A 106 20.16 5.30 9.60
C SER A 106 19.69 5.20 8.15
N GLY A 107 18.40 5.38 7.88
CA GLY A 107 17.76 4.99 6.62
C GLY A 107 17.27 3.53 6.68
N CYS A 108 16.51 3.11 5.68
CA CYS A 108 16.01 1.74 5.52
C CYS A 108 16.17 1.29 4.07
N THR A 109 16.28 0.00 3.80
CA THR A 109 16.24 -0.58 2.44
C THR A 109 14.82 -1.05 2.10
N MET A 110 14.48 -1.10 0.80
CA MET A 110 13.14 -1.56 0.39
C MET A 110 12.91 -3.03 0.81
N THR A 111 13.96 -3.86 0.71
CA THR A 111 13.95 -5.26 1.17
C THR A 111 13.53 -5.38 2.63
N SER A 112 14.09 -4.57 3.53
CA SER A 112 13.73 -4.63 4.96
C SER A 112 12.31 -4.11 5.24
N ALA A 113 11.82 -3.14 4.45
CA ALA A 113 10.44 -2.68 4.55
C ALA A 113 9.44 -3.77 4.10
N ILE A 114 9.76 -4.51 3.03
CA ILE A 114 9.00 -5.68 2.57
C ILE A 114 9.02 -6.80 3.64
N GLU A 115 10.18 -7.14 4.20
CA GLU A 115 10.28 -8.12 5.29
C GLU A 115 9.48 -7.70 6.55
N ALA A 116 9.47 -6.40 6.88
CA ALA A 116 8.68 -5.86 7.99
C ALA A 116 7.16 -5.96 7.72
N LEU A 117 6.72 -5.64 6.51
CA LEU A 117 5.31 -5.78 6.08
C LEU A 117 4.83 -7.24 6.09
N GLU A 118 5.70 -8.20 5.78
CA GLU A 118 5.34 -9.62 5.75
C GLU A 118 5.28 -10.23 7.16
N GLU A 119 6.09 -9.74 8.10
CA GLU A 119 6.11 -10.27 9.47
C GLU A 119 5.19 -9.53 10.44
N SER A 120 5.23 -8.19 10.42
CA SER A 120 4.51 -7.34 11.38
C SER A 120 3.26 -6.70 10.80
N GLY A 121 3.09 -6.70 9.47
CA GLY A 121 2.02 -5.97 8.79
C GLY A 121 2.15 -4.45 8.93
N VAL A 122 1.02 -3.75 8.88
CA VAL A 122 0.97 -2.30 9.12
C VAL A 122 -0.35 -1.87 9.76
N CYS A 123 -0.30 -0.98 10.74
CA CYS A 123 -1.48 -0.34 11.32
C CYS A 123 -1.90 0.93 10.55
N LEU A 124 -3.07 1.50 10.85
CA LEU A 124 -3.47 2.80 10.28
C LEU A 124 -2.60 3.94 10.81
N GLU A 125 -2.40 4.99 10.01
CA GLU A 125 -1.69 6.19 10.49
C GLU A 125 -2.45 6.92 11.61
N SER A 126 -3.77 6.74 11.73
CA SER A 126 -4.53 7.20 12.90
C SER A 126 -4.14 6.51 14.22
N ILE A 127 -3.56 5.30 14.16
CA ILE A 127 -3.12 4.52 15.33
C ILE A 127 -1.66 4.82 15.67
N TRP A 128 -0.81 5.00 14.65
CA TRP A 128 0.58 5.43 14.83
C TRP A 128 0.91 6.60 13.88
N PRO A 129 0.65 7.85 14.31
CA PRO A 129 0.76 9.05 13.45
C PRO A 129 2.17 9.34 12.94
N TYR A 130 2.24 10.12 11.86
CA TYR A 130 3.50 10.64 11.32
C TYR A 130 4.08 11.78 12.18
N ASP A 131 4.61 11.41 13.35
CA ASP A 131 5.36 12.29 14.24
C ASP A 131 6.87 12.00 14.16
N ILE A 132 7.60 12.89 13.49
CA ILE A 132 9.04 12.77 13.26
C ILE A 132 9.87 12.72 14.57
N SER A 133 9.33 13.17 15.70
CA SER A 133 10.00 13.02 17.01
C SER A 133 10.01 11.57 17.50
N GLN A 134 9.05 10.77 17.02
CA GLN A 134 8.90 9.35 17.33
C GLN A 134 9.61 8.42 16.34
N VAL A 135 10.45 8.96 15.43
CA VAL A 135 11.14 8.18 14.39
C VAL A 135 12.00 7.02 14.94
N ASN A 136 12.50 7.10 16.18
CA ASN A 136 13.26 6.01 16.82
C ASN A 136 12.49 5.32 17.96
N THR A 137 11.23 5.73 18.19
CA THR A 137 10.37 5.16 19.22
C THR A 137 9.72 3.88 18.69
N ARG A 138 9.73 2.81 19.50
CA ARG A 138 8.98 1.59 19.17
C ARG A 138 7.48 1.92 19.15
N PRO A 139 6.73 1.49 18.12
CA PRO A 139 5.28 1.55 18.14
C PRO A 139 4.67 0.91 19.40
N SER A 140 3.50 1.40 19.82
CA SER A 140 2.75 0.82 20.92
C SER A 140 2.34 -0.63 20.62
N ASP A 141 2.06 -1.41 21.67
CA ASP A 141 1.57 -2.77 21.49
C ASP A 141 0.20 -2.80 20.77
N ASP A 142 -0.65 -1.80 21.01
CA ASP A 142 -1.89 -1.57 20.25
C ASP A 142 -1.63 -1.41 18.74
N ALA A 143 -0.56 -0.72 18.35
CA ALA A 143 -0.18 -0.56 16.95
C ALA A 143 0.28 -1.88 16.32
N TYR A 144 1.01 -2.73 17.07
CA TYR A 144 1.36 -4.09 16.62
C TYR A 144 0.13 -5.01 16.55
N GLN A 145 -0.80 -4.90 17.50
CA GLN A 145 -2.05 -5.67 17.48
C GLN A 145 -2.89 -5.29 16.26
N ALA A 146 -3.09 -4.00 16.00
CA ALA A 146 -3.83 -3.51 14.83
C ALA A 146 -3.17 -3.88 13.48
N ALA A 147 -1.86 -4.10 13.46
CA ALA A 147 -1.13 -4.51 12.26
C ALA A 147 -1.25 -6.02 11.94
N THR A 148 -1.74 -6.84 12.88
CA THR A 148 -1.63 -8.31 12.81
C THR A 148 -2.40 -8.96 11.65
N GLY A 149 -3.53 -8.38 11.19
CA GLY A 149 -4.30 -8.82 10.01
C GLY A 149 -4.04 -7.98 8.74
N HIS A 150 -2.94 -7.23 8.71
CA HIS A 150 -2.58 -6.26 7.68
C HIS A 150 -1.20 -6.54 7.08
N LYS A 151 -0.87 -7.83 6.92
CA LYS A 151 0.40 -8.28 6.32
C LYS A 151 0.38 -8.23 4.80
N ILE A 152 1.55 -8.30 4.19
CA ILE A 152 1.68 -8.77 2.81
C ILE A 152 1.87 -10.29 2.82
N THR A 153 1.22 -10.99 1.89
CA THR A 153 1.35 -12.46 1.75
C THR A 153 2.11 -12.86 0.50
N GLN A 154 2.33 -11.93 -0.43
CA GLN A 154 3.20 -12.12 -1.59
C GLN A 154 3.83 -10.80 -2.05
N ALA A 155 5.14 -10.80 -2.26
CA ALA A 155 5.89 -9.74 -2.93
C ALA A 155 7.04 -10.34 -3.74
N MET A 156 7.48 -9.63 -4.79
CA MET A 156 8.48 -10.08 -5.75
C MET A 156 9.44 -8.95 -6.09
N GLN A 157 10.69 -9.30 -6.39
CA GLN A 157 11.62 -8.38 -7.04
C GLN A 157 11.28 -8.30 -8.53
N VAL A 158 11.29 -7.10 -9.10
CA VAL A 158 11.17 -6.88 -10.55
C VAL A 158 12.56 -6.57 -11.09
N ASN A 159 12.99 -7.16 -12.19
CA ASN A 159 14.29 -6.80 -12.75
C ASN A 159 14.26 -5.35 -13.27
N ILE A 160 15.45 -4.75 -13.34
CA ILE A 160 15.64 -3.45 -14.01
C ILE A 160 15.73 -3.71 -15.52
N ASP A 161 14.59 -4.09 -16.08
CA ASP A 161 14.34 -4.31 -17.51
C ASP A 161 13.04 -3.60 -17.89
N LEU A 162 13.04 -2.91 -19.03
CA LEU A 162 11.91 -2.11 -19.49
C LEU A 162 10.65 -2.96 -19.73
N ASN A 163 10.80 -4.17 -20.27
CA ASN A 163 9.66 -5.03 -20.60
C ASN A 163 9.10 -5.72 -19.34
N GLU A 164 9.95 -6.17 -18.41
CA GLU A 164 9.48 -6.66 -17.11
C GLU A 164 8.73 -5.57 -16.33
N MET A 165 9.30 -4.36 -16.24
CA MET A 165 8.67 -3.23 -15.55
C MET A 165 7.32 -2.84 -16.19
N LYS A 166 7.25 -2.78 -17.54
CA LYS A 166 5.99 -2.57 -18.25
C LYS A 166 5.00 -3.71 -18.01
N SER A 167 5.45 -4.97 -18.04
CA SER A 167 4.61 -6.15 -17.79
C SER A 167 4.00 -6.15 -16.38
N CYS A 168 4.77 -5.77 -15.35
CA CYS A 168 4.26 -5.61 -13.99
C CYS A 168 3.09 -4.60 -13.92
N LEU A 169 3.28 -3.44 -14.54
CA LEU A 169 2.27 -2.37 -14.60
C LEU A 169 1.05 -2.74 -15.46
N ALA A 170 1.27 -3.43 -16.59
CA ALA A 170 0.20 -3.92 -17.47
C ALA A 170 -0.67 -5.01 -16.81
N GLN A 171 -0.08 -5.82 -15.92
CA GLN A 171 -0.83 -6.75 -15.05
C GLN A 171 -1.62 -6.04 -13.94
N GLY A 172 -1.53 -4.71 -13.83
CA GLY A 172 -2.27 -3.93 -12.83
C GLY A 172 -1.64 -3.97 -11.45
N PHE A 173 -0.31 -4.02 -11.36
CA PHE A 173 0.45 -3.96 -10.11
C PHE A 173 1.51 -2.84 -10.18
N PRO A 174 1.48 -1.86 -9.26
CA PRO A 174 2.56 -0.89 -9.14
C PRO A 174 3.82 -1.56 -8.57
N PHE A 175 4.96 -0.89 -8.74
CA PHE A 175 6.21 -1.30 -8.10
C PHE A 175 6.89 -0.10 -7.45
N ALA A 176 7.42 -0.32 -6.23
CA ALA A 176 8.26 0.64 -5.53
C ALA A 176 9.71 0.45 -5.97
N PHE A 177 10.47 1.54 -6.03
CA PHE A 177 11.87 1.51 -6.47
C PHE A 177 12.69 2.63 -5.81
N GLY A 178 14.00 2.42 -5.75
CA GLY A 178 14.98 3.45 -5.45
C GLY A 178 15.54 4.07 -6.74
N LEU A 179 15.66 5.39 -6.76
CA LEU A 179 16.26 6.13 -7.88
C LEU A 179 17.32 7.10 -7.39
N LYS A 180 18.48 7.11 -8.03
CA LYS A 180 19.52 8.15 -7.83
C LYS A 180 19.04 9.47 -8.42
N LEU A 181 18.98 10.52 -7.60
CA LEU A 181 18.50 11.84 -8.02
C LEU A 181 19.66 12.79 -8.31
N TYR A 182 19.53 13.52 -9.42
CA TYR A 182 20.42 14.59 -9.83
C TYR A 182 19.77 15.97 -9.62
N THR A 183 20.56 17.03 -9.78
CA THR A 183 20.08 18.42 -9.58
C THR A 183 19.04 18.80 -10.64
N SER A 184 19.10 18.24 -11.85
CA SER A 184 18.06 18.43 -12.87
C SER A 184 16.68 17.92 -12.46
N PHE A 185 16.58 16.95 -11.54
CA PHE A 185 15.29 16.42 -11.06
C PHE A 185 14.41 17.51 -10.43
N ASP A 186 15.00 18.55 -9.83
CA ASP A 186 14.25 19.67 -9.24
C ASP A 186 13.50 20.51 -10.29
N GLN A 187 13.79 20.34 -11.59
CA GLN A 187 13.03 20.95 -12.68
C GLN A 187 11.62 20.35 -12.80
N ALA A 188 11.46 19.06 -12.48
CA ALA A 188 10.18 18.35 -12.53
C ALA A 188 9.15 18.94 -11.56
N ALA A 189 9.58 19.69 -10.54
CA ALA A 189 8.71 20.29 -9.52
C ALA A 189 7.57 21.18 -10.06
N LYS A 190 7.64 21.64 -11.31
CA LYS A 190 6.62 22.48 -11.96
C LYS A 190 5.66 21.76 -12.91
N THR A 191 6.06 20.61 -13.45
CA THR A 191 5.40 19.97 -14.61
C THR A 191 5.31 18.45 -14.51
N GLY A 192 5.93 17.85 -13.50
CA GLY A 192 6.14 16.41 -13.39
C GLY A 192 7.18 15.85 -14.37
N VAL A 193 7.55 16.54 -15.45
CA VAL A 193 8.48 16.00 -16.46
C VAL A 193 9.90 15.96 -15.91
N VAL A 194 10.46 14.75 -15.75
CA VAL A 194 11.83 14.53 -15.28
C VAL A 194 12.78 14.51 -16.47
N PRO A 195 13.80 15.39 -16.52
CA PRO A 195 14.84 15.32 -17.55
C PRO A 195 15.73 14.09 -17.35
N MET A 196 16.28 13.57 -18.45
CA MET A 196 17.35 12.58 -18.39
C MET A 196 18.62 13.24 -17.81
N PRO A 197 19.29 12.65 -16.80
CA PRO A 197 20.58 13.15 -16.33
C PRO A 197 21.63 13.00 -17.43
N ASN A 198 22.69 13.81 -17.35
CA ASN A 198 23.83 13.78 -18.27
C ASN A 198 25.14 14.01 -17.50
N ASP A 199 26.28 13.84 -18.15
CA ASP A 199 27.61 13.89 -17.53
C ASP A 199 27.96 15.21 -16.81
N SER A 200 27.27 16.32 -17.15
CA SER A 200 27.46 17.61 -16.45
C SER A 200 26.58 17.77 -15.21
N ASP A 201 25.56 16.93 -15.05
CA ASP A 201 24.56 17.04 -14.00
C ASP A 201 25.14 16.60 -12.64
N GLN A 202 24.84 17.38 -11.61
CA GLN A 202 25.45 17.22 -10.30
C GLN A 202 24.57 16.35 -9.41
N ASN A 203 25.19 15.37 -8.74
CA ASN A 203 24.54 14.57 -7.70
C ASN A 203 23.82 15.48 -6.69
N ARG A 204 22.55 15.18 -6.39
CA ARG A 204 21.72 16.00 -5.50
C ARG A 204 22.19 15.87 -4.04
N GLN A 205 23.15 16.70 -3.62
CA GLN A 205 23.98 16.48 -2.43
C GLN A 205 23.23 16.16 -1.11
N SER A 206 22.04 16.71 -0.89
CA SER A 206 21.26 16.42 0.34
C SER A 206 20.53 15.07 0.31
N ASP A 207 20.25 14.56 -0.89
CA ASP A 207 19.24 13.53 -1.19
C ASP A 207 19.56 12.78 -2.50
N GLY A 208 20.79 12.27 -2.65
CA GLY A 208 21.25 11.65 -3.90
C GLY A 208 20.53 10.36 -4.28
N SER A 209 19.59 9.88 -3.46
CA SER A 209 18.69 8.77 -3.77
C SER A 209 17.34 8.95 -3.08
N HIS A 210 16.26 8.49 -3.69
CA HIS A 210 14.89 8.63 -3.20
C HIS A 210 14.04 7.39 -3.53
N ALA A 211 13.00 7.14 -2.75
CA ALA A 211 12.03 6.06 -2.98
C ALA A 211 10.80 6.62 -3.71
N LEU A 212 10.37 5.92 -4.75
CA LEU A 212 9.26 6.32 -5.61
C LEU A 212 8.38 5.10 -5.96
N LEU A 213 7.18 5.34 -6.46
CA LEU A 213 6.24 4.30 -6.88
C LEU A 213 5.88 4.47 -8.35
N ALA A 214 6.19 3.47 -9.18
CA ALA A 214 5.74 3.43 -10.57
C ALA A 214 4.28 2.96 -10.61
N VAL A 215 3.44 3.71 -11.33
CA VAL A 215 1.98 3.56 -11.37
C VAL A 215 1.43 3.50 -12.79
N GLY A 216 2.30 3.46 -13.80
CA GLY A 216 1.90 3.37 -15.20
C GLY A 216 3.06 3.65 -16.14
N TYR A 217 2.80 3.60 -17.43
CA TYR A 217 3.74 3.93 -18.49
C TYR A 217 2.99 4.38 -19.74
N SER A 218 3.69 5.03 -20.66
CA SER A 218 3.15 5.53 -21.92
C SER A 218 4.22 5.51 -23.00
N ASP A 219 4.04 4.63 -24.00
CA ASP A 219 4.98 4.50 -25.12
C ASP A 219 4.94 5.71 -26.07
N GLN A 220 3.85 6.48 -26.07
CA GLN A 220 3.79 7.76 -26.80
C GLN A 220 4.78 8.80 -26.24
N SER A 221 5.04 8.75 -24.92
CA SER A 221 5.93 9.69 -24.22
C SER A 221 7.26 9.07 -23.77
N GLN A 222 7.47 7.77 -24.06
CA GLN A 222 8.63 6.98 -23.64
C GLN A 222 8.96 7.15 -22.14
N SER A 223 7.92 7.14 -21.30
CA SER A 223 8.03 7.46 -19.88
C SER A 223 7.12 6.64 -18.98
N PHE A 224 7.64 6.33 -17.79
CA PHE A 224 6.88 5.81 -16.66
C PHE A 224 6.11 6.94 -15.97
N ILE A 225 4.86 6.65 -15.58
CA ILE A 225 4.06 7.49 -14.69
C ILE A 225 4.43 7.09 -13.27
N VAL A 226 4.90 8.05 -12.47
CA VAL A 226 5.46 7.81 -11.14
C VAL A 226 4.76 8.69 -10.11
N ARG A 227 4.30 8.08 -9.02
CA ARG A 227 3.77 8.77 -7.84
C ARG A 227 4.96 9.19 -6.96
N ASN A 228 5.13 10.49 -6.76
CA ASN A 228 6.04 11.02 -5.75
C ASN A 228 5.28 11.23 -4.43
N SER A 229 6.00 11.62 -3.38
CA SER A 229 5.44 11.88 -2.05
C SER A 229 5.90 13.22 -1.48
N TRP A 230 5.86 14.28 -2.29
CA TRP A 230 6.18 15.66 -1.87
C TRP A 230 4.96 16.60 -1.97
N GLY A 231 3.76 16.05 -1.78
CA GLY A 231 2.49 16.78 -1.82
C GLY A 231 1.97 17.04 -3.24
N GLU A 232 0.70 17.44 -3.33
CA GLU A 232 0.01 17.69 -4.61
C GLU A 232 0.53 18.93 -5.34
N ASP A 233 1.06 19.92 -4.62
CA ASP A 233 1.66 21.13 -5.19
C ASP A 233 2.99 20.87 -5.93
N TRP A 234 3.54 19.65 -5.86
CA TRP A 234 4.79 19.28 -6.53
C TRP A 234 4.51 18.48 -7.81
N GLY A 235 5.14 18.88 -8.91
CA GLY A 235 5.06 18.16 -10.17
C GLY A 235 3.71 18.31 -10.87
N ASP A 236 3.20 17.23 -11.46
CA ASP A 236 1.83 17.17 -11.97
C ASP A 236 0.94 16.53 -10.90
N LYS A 237 0.41 17.36 -9.99
CA LYS A 237 -0.47 16.93 -8.89
C LYS A 237 0.13 15.81 -8.04
N GLY A 238 1.41 15.93 -7.66
CA GLY A 238 2.15 14.89 -6.94
C GLY A 238 2.80 13.80 -7.79
N TYR A 239 2.54 13.77 -9.10
CA TYR A 239 3.12 12.80 -10.04
C TYR A 239 4.29 13.40 -10.82
N CYS A 240 5.15 12.50 -11.30
CA CYS A 240 6.19 12.79 -12.28
C CYS A 240 6.21 11.74 -13.40
N TYR A 241 6.88 12.12 -14.48
CA TYR A 241 7.02 11.35 -15.71
C TYR A 241 8.51 11.10 -15.94
N ILE A 242 8.97 9.87 -15.72
CA ILE A 242 10.40 9.51 -15.75
C ILE A 242 10.71 8.79 -17.07
N PRO A 243 11.71 9.23 -17.85
CA PRO A 243 12.11 8.55 -19.08
C PRO A 243 12.43 7.08 -18.86
N TYR A 244 12.10 6.23 -19.84
CA TYR A 244 12.42 4.80 -19.80
C TYR A 244 13.91 4.55 -19.52
N ASP A 245 14.80 5.15 -20.32
CA ASP A 245 16.25 5.03 -20.20
C ASP A 245 16.84 5.46 -18.83
N TYR A 246 16.09 6.24 -18.05
CA TYR A 246 16.49 6.64 -16.70
C TYR A 246 16.07 5.57 -15.67
N LEU A 247 14.81 5.12 -15.72
CA LEU A 247 14.25 4.21 -14.72
C LEU A 247 14.66 2.75 -14.97
N SER A 248 14.68 2.28 -16.22
CA SER A 248 15.10 0.92 -16.58
C SER A 248 16.62 0.78 -16.77
N ASN A 249 17.42 1.57 -16.04
CA ASN A 249 18.87 1.50 -16.06
C ASN A 249 19.43 1.32 -14.63
N SER A 250 20.17 0.23 -14.42
CA SER A 250 20.73 -0.17 -13.12
C SER A 250 21.82 0.76 -12.57
N ASP A 251 22.38 1.65 -13.39
CA ASP A 251 23.28 2.71 -12.91
C ASP A 251 22.52 3.79 -12.14
N TYR A 252 21.19 3.89 -12.29
CA TYR A 252 20.35 4.90 -11.65
C TYR A 252 19.29 4.30 -10.72
N CYS A 253 18.64 3.22 -11.14
CA CYS A 253 17.58 2.54 -10.41
C CYS A 253 18.15 1.38 -9.55
N PHE A 254 17.50 1.08 -8.43
CA PHE A 254 17.84 -0.03 -7.53
C PHE A 254 16.62 -0.44 -6.68
N ASP A 255 16.72 -1.58 -5.98
CA ASP A 255 15.70 -2.07 -5.03
C ASP A 255 14.24 -2.02 -5.54
N VAL A 256 14.00 -2.63 -6.71
CA VAL A 256 12.66 -2.64 -7.35
C VAL A 256 11.82 -3.80 -6.82
N TRP A 257 10.66 -3.47 -6.24
CA TRP A 257 9.76 -4.42 -5.58
C TRP A 257 8.31 -4.18 -5.96
N THR A 258 7.57 -5.25 -6.26
CA THR A 258 6.11 -5.23 -6.37
C THR A 258 5.51 -6.08 -5.26
N ILE A 259 4.50 -5.55 -4.57
CA ILE A 259 3.62 -6.35 -3.71
C ILE A 259 2.58 -6.97 -4.63
N ARG A 260 2.23 -8.25 -4.41
CA ARG A 260 1.32 -9.01 -5.27
C ARG A 260 0.04 -9.45 -4.57
N LYS A 261 0.07 -9.55 -3.24
CA LYS A 261 -1.09 -9.92 -2.42
C LYS A 261 -0.96 -9.39 -0.99
N VAL A 262 -2.03 -8.81 -0.45
CA VAL A 262 -2.14 -8.49 0.98
C VAL A 262 -2.87 -9.60 1.74
N GLU A 263 -2.78 -9.59 3.06
CA GLU A 263 -3.59 -10.45 3.92
C GLU A 263 -5.04 -9.98 3.89
N THR A 264 -5.91 -10.76 3.25
CA THR A 264 -7.36 -10.62 3.36
C THR A 264 -7.84 -11.47 4.52
N GLU A 265 -8.46 -10.84 5.53
CA GLU A 265 -9.21 -11.57 6.53
C GLU A 265 -10.37 -12.29 5.83
N ASN A 266 -10.36 -13.63 5.82
CA ASN A 266 -11.50 -14.43 5.42
C ASN A 266 -12.57 -14.35 6.52
N LEU A 267 -13.35 -13.26 6.52
CA LEU A 267 -14.57 -13.17 7.33
C LEU A 267 -15.69 -14.00 6.67
N GLY A 268 -15.66 -15.31 6.94
CA GLY A 268 -16.84 -16.18 6.84
C GLY A 268 -17.00 -17.00 5.56
N GLN A 269 -16.38 -18.18 5.53
CA GLN A 269 -16.79 -19.44 4.87
C GLN A 269 -15.91 -20.54 5.52
N ASP A 270 -16.41 -21.57 6.21
CA ASP A 270 -17.79 -22.07 6.44
C ASP A 270 -17.91 -22.59 7.89
N HIS A 271 -19.12 -22.58 8.49
CA HIS A 271 -19.60 -23.56 9.51
C HIS A 271 -21.01 -23.26 10.09
N TRP A 272 -21.91 -22.72 9.27
CA TRP A 272 -23.38 -22.80 9.41
C TRP A 272 -23.88 -22.89 7.94
N ASP A 273 -24.70 -23.84 7.50
CA ASP A 273 -25.66 -24.69 8.22
C ASP A 273 -25.65 -26.19 7.83
N GLN A 274 -26.53 -26.91 8.52
CA GLN A 274 -26.91 -28.33 8.40
C GLN A 274 -27.24 -28.78 6.98
N ASP A 275 -27.01 -30.06 6.69
CA ASP A 275 -28.03 -30.86 6.00
C ASP A 275 -28.07 -32.29 6.54
N ASP A 276 -29.27 -32.84 6.50
CA ASP A 276 -29.68 -34.15 6.98
C ASP A 276 -29.23 -35.24 6.00
N SER A 277 -28.63 -36.33 6.48
CA SER A 277 -28.53 -37.55 5.66
C SER A 277 -28.63 -38.80 6.53
N THR A 278 -29.85 -39.30 6.61
CA THR A 278 -30.16 -40.63 7.15
C THR A 278 -29.44 -41.73 6.37
N ASP A 279 -28.68 -42.60 7.04
CA ASP A 279 -28.53 -43.99 6.62
C ASP A 279 -28.56 -44.95 7.82
N TYR A 280 -29.18 -46.11 7.61
CA TYR A 280 -29.62 -47.04 8.64
C TYR A 280 -28.54 -48.08 8.97
N ARG A 281 -28.07 -48.14 10.23
CA ARG A 281 -27.63 -49.41 10.85
C ARG A 281 -27.97 -49.48 12.34
N GLN A 282 -28.95 -50.33 12.64
CA GLN A 282 -29.10 -51.19 13.83
C GLN A 282 -28.30 -50.81 15.10
N MET A 283 -29.03 -50.54 16.19
CA MET A 283 -29.10 -51.50 17.33
C MET A 283 -30.50 -51.46 17.97
N ASP A 284 -30.91 -52.60 18.52
CA ASP A 284 -32.22 -52.89 19.10
C ASP A 284 -32.03 -53.31 20.56
N ASP A 285 -32.16 -52.36 21.48
CA ASP A 285 -32.70 -52.47 22.84
C ASP A 285 -32.98 -51.04 23.36
N GLY A 286 -33.90 -50.75 24.28
CA GLY A 286 -34.93 -51.59 24.89
C GLY A 286 -35.73 -50.79 25.95
N SER A 287 -36.94 -51.26 26.27
CA SER A 287 -37.77 -50.88 27.43
C SER A 287 -38.44 -49.47 27.50
N ASN A 288 -39.77 -49.53 27.44
CA ASN A 288 -40.72 -49.08 28.48
C ASN A 288 -41.15 -47.61 28.64
N ASN A 289 -42.49 -47.45 28.51
CA ASN A 289 -43.39 -46.62 29.33
C ASN A 289 -43.29 -45.09 29.21
N ASP A 290 -44.34 -44.29 29.42
CA ASP A 290 -45.82 -44.43 29.43
C ASP A 290 -46.35 -42.97 29.46
N ASP A 291 -47.62 -42.73 29.08
CA ASP A 291 -48.44 -41.57 29.49
C ASP A 291 -47.98 -40.13 29.03
N ASP A 292 -48.83 -39.09 28.91
CA ASP A 292 -50.29 -38.89 28.86
C ASP A 292 -50.56 -37.39 28.47
N ARG A 293 -51.76 -37.07 27.92
CA ARG A 293 -52.36 -35.72 27.63
C ARG A 293 -51.70 -34.89 26.50
N THR A 294 -52.35 -34.35 25.45
CA THR A 294 -53.71 -33.82 25.12
C THR A 294 -54.05 -32.40 25.64
N ILE A 295 -54.91 -31.72 24.84
CA ILE A 295 -55.58 -30.39 25.02
C ILE A 295 -54.78 -29.24 24.37
N GLU A 296 -55.11 -28.82 23.13
CA GLU A 296 -56.15 -27.82 22.70
C GLU A 296 -55.74 -26.38 23.10
N ASP A 297 -56.05 -25.27 22.43
CA ASP A 297 -56.57 -24.82 21.12
C ASP A 297 -56.73 -23.27 21.29
N GLY A 298 -57.05 -22.53 20.22
CA GLY A 298 -57.41 -21.09 20.28
C GLY A 298 -56.29 -20.17 19.75
N ASP A 299 -56.28 -19.74 18.49
CA ASP A 299 -57.26 -18.94 17.71
C ASP A 299 -57.19 -17.42 17.96
N ASP A 300 -57.44 -16.69 16.86
CA ASP A 300 -57.91 -15.31 16.75
C ASP A 300 -56.99 -14.12 17.16
N ASP A 301 -56.99 -12.97 16.48
CA ASP A 301 -57.36 -12.66 15.09
C ASP A 301 -56.78 -11.26 14.71
N ASP A 302 -56.88 -10.92 13.42
CA ASP A 302 -56.78 -9.60 12.76
C ASP A 302 -56.79 -8.30 13.61
N ASN A 303 -55.95 -7.32 13.21
CA ASN A 303 -56.50 -6.13 12.52
C ASN A 303 -55.48 -5.30 11.72
N GLN A 304 -55.99 -4.70 10.64
CA GLN A 304 -55.31 -3.73 9.75
C GLN A 304 -55.53 -2.29 10.26
N GLY A 305 -54.84 -1.28 9.66
CA GLY A 305 -55.40 0.08 9.69
C GLY A 305 -54.48 1.30 9.57
N ASN A 306 -53.99 1.56 8.34
CA ASN A 306 -53.98 2.87 7.68
C ASN A 306 -53.27 4.15 8.24
N ASN A 307 -52.61 4.80 7.26
CA ASN A 307 -52.62 6.23 6.94
C ASN A 307 -51.64 7.24 7.59
N GLU A 308 -50.71 7.66 6.72
CA GLU A 308 -50.61 9.02 6.15
C GLU A 308 -49.43 9.94 6.49
N ASN A 309 -48.78 10.38 5.40
CA ASN A 309 -48.32 11.73 5.11
C ASN A 309 -47.49 12.49 6.16
N PHE A 310 -46.17 12.58 5.91
CA PHE A 310 -45.49 13.87 6.03
C PHE A 310 -44.57 14.13 4.83
N ASN A 311 -44.75 15.30 4.23
CA ASN A 311 -44.06 15.75 3.03
C ASN A 311 -43.56 17.18 3.31
N PHE A 312 -42.26 17.43 3.24
CA PHE A 312 -41.70 18.79 3.37
C PHE A 312 -40.57 19.02 2.38
N LYS A 313 -40.82 19.88 1.40
CA LYS A 313 -39.81 20.60 0.63
C LYS A 313 -39.61 21.99 1.24
N HIS A 314 -38.36 22.40 1.38
CA HIS A 314 -37.98 23.80 1.18
C HIS A 314 -36.54 23.90 0.66
N SER A 315 -35.99 25.11 0.54
CA SER A 315 -35.13 25.42 -0.59
C SER A 315 -34.32 26.72 -0.44
N PHE A 316 -33.11 26.75 -1.02
CA PHE A 316 -32.20 27.90 -1.17
C PHE A 316 -31.52 28.35 0.15
N PHE A 317 -30.22 28.66 0.18
CA PHE A 317 -29.60 29.78 -0.57
C PHE A 317 -28.13 29.59 -0.95
N SER A 318 -27.64 30.50 -1.80
CA SER A 318 -26.25 30.67 -2.27
C SER A 318 -25.67 32.00 -1.77
N SER A 319 -24.36 32.06 -1.47
CA SER A 319 -23.49 33.19 -1.85
C SER A 319 -22.01 32.96 -1.48
N GLU A 320 -21.13 33.59 -2.26
CA GLU A 320 -19.66 33.53 -2.20
C GLU A 320 -19.04 34.33 -1.03
N ASN A 321 -17.82 33.96 -0.64
CA ASN A 321 -16.62 34.84 -0.62
C ASN A 321 -15.34 34.01 -0.44
#